data_AF-A0A4Q7EF04-F1
#
_entry.id   AF-A0A4Q7EF04-F1
#
_cell.length_a   1.000
_cell.length_b   1.000
_cell.length_c   1.000
_cell.angle_alpha   90.00
_cell.angle_beta   90.00
_cell.angle_gamma   90.00
#
_symmetry.space_group_name_H-M   'P 1'
#
loop_
_entity.id
_entity.type
_entity.pdbx_description
1 polymer ?
#
loop_
_entity_poly.entity_id
_entity_poly.type
_entity_poly.pdbx_seq_one_letter_code
_entity_poly.pdbx_strand_id
1 'polypeptide(L)'
;MEKAEQLIRMAEDELTQYSTEARKIEKLRRKFSFAVPYPEQKAIRDQVEADIPTNFVARIVEANRQTVALPFWGIGGLGLLIGISFRQPLDIIATGIGFYVAFQLQKWGWELQAKRLVVKTLDDIEAGIQAAKAESATSEA
;
A
#
# COMPACT_ATOMS: atom_id res chain seq x y z
N MET A 1 13.56 2.68 9.77
CA MET A 1 13.34 3.57 8.61
C MET A 1 13.75 2.87 7.31
N GLU A 2 15.05 2.74 7.01
CA GLU A 2 15.52 2.18 5.73
C GLU A 2 14.97 0.77 5.42
N LYS A 3 15.06 -0.16 6.38
CA LYS A 3 14.54 -1.54 6.19
C LYS A 3 13.01 -1.56 5.97
N ALA A 4 12.26 -0.73 6.70
CA ALA A 4 10.80 -0.65 6.57
C ALA A 4 10.40 -0.11 5.18
N GLU A 5 11.04 0.97 4.73
CA GLU A 5 10.85 1.51 3.38
C GLU A 5 11.23 0.49 2.30
N GLN A 6 12.30 -0.27 2.51
CA GLN A 6 12.71 -1.34 1.59
C GLN A 6 11.61 -2.41 1.45
N LEU A 7 11.01 -2.87 2.56
CA LEU A 7 9.91 -3.84 2.50
C LEU A 7 8.67 -3.26 1.83
N ILE A 8 8.36 -1.98 2.08
CA ILE A 8 7.24 -1.28 1.44
C ILE A 8 7.45 -1.23 -0.07
N ARG A 9 8.64 -0.84 -0.57
CA ARG A 9 8.95 -0.83 -2.01
C ARG A 9 8.82 -2.21 -2.64
N MET A 10 9.29 -3.25 -1.98
CA MET A 10 9.10 -4.63 -2.47
C MET A 10 7.62 -5.02 -2.56
N ALA A 11 6.81 -4.57 -1.60
CA ALA A 11 5.37 -4.80 -1.62
C ALA A 11 4.68 -3.98 -2.73
N GLU A 12 5.10 -2.74 -2.97
CA GLU A 12 4.61 -1.91 -4.08
C GLU A 12 4.87 -2.58 -5.43
N ASP A 13 6.06 -3.15 -5.63
CA ASP A 13 6.40 -3.91 -6.83
C ASP A 13 5.44 -5.10 -7.03
N GLU A 14 5.16 -5.88 -5.99
CA GLU A 14 4.21 -7.00 -6.09
C GLU A 14 2.75 -6.54 -6.25
N LEU A 15 2.38 -5.33 -5.81
CA LEU A 15 1.05 -4.77 -6.09
C LEU A 15 0.82 -4.56 -7.58
N THR A 16 1.87 -4.22 -8.35
CA THR A 16 1.78 -4.06 -9.81
C THR A 16 1.57 -5.38 -10.55
N GLN A 17 1.90 -6.51 -9.91
CA GLN A 17 1.79 -7.83 -10.51
C GLN A 17 0.35 -8.36 -10.42
N TYR A 18 -0.15 -8.88 -11.55
CA TYR A 18 -1.45 -9.55 -11.59
C TYR A 18 -1.35 -10.92 -10.93
N SER A 19 -1.71 -10.98 -9.64
CA SER A 19 -1.72 -12.22 -8.85
C SER A 19 -2.64 -12.08 -7.64
N THR A 20 -3.03 -13.21 -7.05
CA THR A 20 -3.82 -13.23 -5.82
C THR A 20 -2.99 -12.71 -4.64
N GLU A 21 -3.68 -12.19 -3.62
CA GLU A 21 -3.01 -11.69 -2.41
C GLU A 21 -2.15 -12.78 -1.74
N ALA A 22 -2.68 -14.01 -1.62
CA ALA A 22 -1.94 -15.14 -1.07
C ALA A 22 -0.64 -15.42 -1.84
N ARG A 23 -0.67 -15.31 -3.18
CA ARG A 23 0.54 -15.50 -4.01
C ARG A 23 1.54 -14.37 -3.83
N LYS A 24 1.09 -13.13 -3.61
CA LYS A 24 1.95 -11.99 -3.29
C LYS A 24 2.63 -12.19 -1.93
N ILE A 25 1.86 -12.57 -0.91
CA ILE A 25 2.38 -12.90 0.43
C ILE A 25 3.44 -14.00 0.33
N GLU A 26 3.18 -15.09 -0.39
CA GLU A 26 4.14 -16.19 -0.53
C GLU A 26 5.48 -15.73 -1.15
N LYS A 27 5.44 -14.89 -2.18
CA LYS A 27 6.65 -14.33 -2.81
C LYS A 27 7.40 -13.39 -1.88
N LEU A 28 6.66 -12.48 -1.23
CA LEU A 28 7.23 -11.50 -0.31
C LEU A 28 7.81 -12.18 0.93
N ARG A 29 7.19 -13.25 1.43
CA ARG A 29 7.66 -14.03 2.58
C ARG A 29 9.14 -14.39 2.43
N ARG A 30 9.51 -14.94 1.27
CA ARG A 30 10.89 -15.32 0.96
C ARG A 30 11.80 -14.10 0.93
N LYS A 31 11.40 -13.05 0.19
CA LYS A 31 12.17 -11.80 0.07
C LYS A 31 12.41 -11.12 1.43
N PHE A 32 11.38 -11.09 2.28
CA PHE A 32 11.41 -10.44 3.59
C PHE A 32 12.30 -11.19 4.57
N SER A 33 12.22 -12.53 4.60
CA SER A 33 13.11 -13.33 5.44
C SER A 33 14.59 -13.19 5.07
N PHE A 34 14.91 -12.88 3.81
CA PHE A 34 16.28 -12.55 3.40
C PHE A 34 16.67 -11.10 3.73
N ALA A 35 15.75 -10.15 3.58
CA ALA A 35 16.02 -8.73 3.82
C ALA A 35 16.12 -8.40 5.32
N VAL A 36 15.32 -9.07 6.16
CA VAL A 36 15.21 -8.81 7.60
C VAL A 36 15.18 -10.14 8.34
N PRO A 37 16.22 -10.47 9.13
CA PRO A 37 16.24 -11.68 9.92
C PRO A 37 15.26 -11.62 11.10
N TYR A 38 14.76 -12.78 11.53
CA TYR A 38 14.03 -12.90 12.80
C TYR A 38 15.03 -12.70 13.98
N PRO A 39 14.68 -11.98 15.05
CA PRO A 39 13.36 -11.45 15.42
C PRO A 39 13.07 -10.00 15.02
N GLU A 40 13.97 -9.33 14.27
CA GLU A 40 13.84 -7.90 13.91
C GLU A 40 12.55 -7.58 13.12
N GLN A 41 12.01 -8.58 12.43
CA GLN A 41 10.76 -8.51 11.68
C GLN A 41 9.60 -7.95 12.49
N LYS A 42 9.49 -8.30 13.78
CA LYS A 42 8.40 -7.83 14.65
C LYS A 42 8.45 -6.31 14.87
N ALA A 43 9.64 -5.76 15.12
CA ALA A 43 9.82 -4.33 15.31
C ALA A 43 9.47 -3.54 14.04
N ILE A 44 9.81 -4.08 12.87
CA ILE A 44 9.45 -3.46 11.58
C ILE A 44 7.94 -3.56 11.32
N ARG A 45 7.32 -4.70 11.62
CA ARG A 45 5.87 -4.89 11.52
C ARG A 45 5.12 -3.85 12.35
N ASP A 46 5.51 -3.67 13.60
CA ASP A 46 4.88 -2.71 14.52
C ASP A 46 5.11 -1.26 14.06
N GLN A 47 6.30 -0.96 13.53
CA GLN A 47 6.59 0.34 12.94
C GLN A 47 5.65 0.62 11.74
N VAL A 48 5.58 -0.31 10.79
CA VAL A 48 4.78 -0.13 9.56
C VAL A 48 3.29 -0.02 9.89
N GLU A 49 2.78 -0.82 10.84
CA GLU A 49 1.39 -0.75 11.28
C GLU A 49 1.07 0.61 11.93
N ALA A 50 1.97 1.15 12.75
CA ALA A 50 1.80 2.46 13.37
C ALA A 50 1.77 3.60 12.33
N ASP A 51 2.47 3.43 11.21
CA ASP A 51 2.48 4.38 10.09
C ASP A 51 1.25 4.29 9.17
N ILE A 52 0.33 3.34 9.41
CA ILE A 52 -0.92 3.24 8.68
C ILE A 52 -2.02 4.06 9.39
N PRO A 53 -2.52 5.15 8.78
CA PRO A 53 -3.61 5.92 9.36
C PRO A 53 -4.88 5.07 9.53
N THR A 54 -5.49 5.14 10.71
CA THR A 54 -6.67 4.35 11.08
C THR A 54 -7.99 5.07 10.85
N ASN A 55 -7.95 6.32 10.38
CA ASN A 55 -9.13 7.15 10.15
C ASN A 55 -9.98 6.65 8.96
N PHE A 56 -11.24 7.10 8.93
CA PHE A 56 -12.24 6.68 7.93
C PHE A 56 -11.80 6.98 6.49
N VAL A 57 -11.19 8.15 6.26
CA VAL A 57 -10.73 8.58 4.94
C VAL A 57 -9.66 7.64 4.40
N ALA A 58 -8.66 7.30 5.22
CA ALA A 58 -7.60 6.38 4.84
C ALA A 58 -8.14 5.00 4.45
N ARG A 59 -9.08 4.45 5.22
CA ARG A 59 -9.72 3.16 4.90
C ARG A 59 -10.44 3.18 3.56
N ILE A 60 -11.17 4.26 3.26
CA ILE A 60 -11.87 4.42 1.99
C ILE A 60 -10.88 4.58 0.84
N VAL A 61 -9.84 5.38 1.01
CA VAL A 61 -8.80 5.60 -0.02
C VAL A 61 -8.06 4.31 -0.33
N GLU A 62 -7.71 3.52 0.69
CA GLU A 62 -7.05 2.23 0.51
C GLU A 62 -7.95 1.22 -0.22
N ALA A 63 -9.21 1.09 0.19
CA ALA A 63 -10.13 0.11 -0.40
C ALA A 63 -10.61 0.51 -1.81
N ASN A 64 -10.78 1.80 -2.05
CA ASN A 64 -11.47 2.33 -3.23
C ASN A 64 -10.68 3.45 -3.93
N ARG A 65 -9.34 3.35 -3.99
CA ARG A 65 -8.44 4.39 -4.52
C ARG A 65 -8.92 5.00 -5.84
N GLN A 66 -9.40 4.16 -6.76
CA GLN A 66 -9.85 4.59 -8.08
C GLN A 66 -11.16 5.37 -7.98
N THR A 67 -12.13 4.88 -7.22
CA THR A 67 -13.42 5.55 -6.97
C THR A 67 -13.24 6.91 -6.31
N VAL A 68 -12.30 7.03 -5.36
CA VAL A 68 -12.05 8.30 -4.65
C VAL A 68 -11.34 9.31 -5.55
N ALA A 69 -10.45 8.86 -6.44
CA ALA A 69 -9.74 9.73 -7.38
C ALA A 69 -10.60 10.15 -8.59
N LEU A 70 -11.60 9.34 -8.98
CA LEU A 70 -12.43 9.55 -10.17
C LEU A 70 -13.08 10.95 -10.25
N PRO A 71 -13.69 11.50 -9.19
CA PRO A 71 -14.23 12.86 -9.24
C PRO A 71 -13.18 13.91 -9.60
N PHE A 72 -11.95 13.77 -9.10
CA PHE A 72 -10.86 14.70 -9.36
C PHE A 72 -10.28 14.54 -10.77
N TRP A 73 -10.22 13.31 -11.30
CA TRP A 73 -9.98 13.07 -12.73
C TRP A 73 -11.05 13.75 -13.59
N GLY A 74 -12.32 13.71 -13.17
CA GLY A 74 -13.43 14.40 -13.81
C GLY A 74 -13.25 15.93 -13.82
N ILE A 75 -12.86 16.53 -12.69
CA ILE A 75 -12.54 17.96 -12.59
C ILE A 75 -11.38 18.31 -13.51
N GLY A 76 -10.31 17.51 -13.50
CA GLY A 76 -9.16 17.66 -14.39
C GLY A 76 -9.57 17.69 -15.86
N GLY A 77 -10.26 16.63 -16.30
CA GLY A 77 -10.70 16.46 -17.69
C GLY A 77 -11.71 17.50 -18.15
N LEU A 78 -12.76 17.77 -17.36
CA LEU A 78 -13.78 18.76 -17.70
C LEU A 78 -13.23 20.19 -17.68
N GLY A 79 -12.41 20.52 -16.68
CA GLY A 79 -11.75 21.83 -16.64
C GLY A 79 -10.87 22.05 -17.87
N LEU A 80 -10.23 20.99 -18.39
CA LEU A 80 -9.37 21.12 -19.56
C LEU A 80 -10.21 21.44 -20.80
N LEU A 81 -11.33 20.72 -20.96
CA LEU A 81 -12.27 20.93 -22.07
C LEU A 81 -12.91 22.32 -22.00
N ILE A 82 -13.36 22.77 -20.83
CA ILE A 82 -14.02 24.07 -20.65
C ILE A 82 -13.00 25.21 -20.77
N GLY A 83 -11.86 25.08 -20.08
CA GLY A 83 -10.80 26.09 -20.07
C GLY A 83 -10.23 26.37 -21.45
N ILE A 84 -10.03 25.34 -22.29
CA ILE A 84 -9.60 25.52 -23.68
C ILE A 84 -10.74 26.08 -24.54
N SER A 85 -11.94 25.52 -24.44
CA SER A 85 -13.09 25.91 -25.29
C SER A 85 -13.55 27.35 -25.06
N PHE A 86 -13.62 27.79 -23.80
CA PHE A 86 -14.14 29.10 -23.40
C PHE A 86 -13.05 30.10 -23.03
N ARG A 87 -11.77 29.71 -23.11
CA ARG A 87 -10.59 30.52 -22.71
C ARG A 87 -10.72 31.08 -21.30
N GLN A 88 -11.31 30.31 -20.39
CA GLN A 88 -11.52 30.69 -18.99
C GLN A 88 -10.29 30.28 -18.16
N PRO A 89 -9.46 31.23 -17.67
CA PRO A 89 -8.21 30.91 -16.99
C PRO A 89 -8.42 30.15 -15.68
N LEU A 90 -9.54 30.40 -14.99
CA LEU A 90 -9.89 29.72 -13.73
C LEU A 90 -10.09 28.21 -13.95
N ASP A 91 -10.67 27.80 -15.07
CA ASP A 91 -10.89 26.38 -15.36
C ASP A 91 -9.58 25.65 -15.65
N ILE A 92 -8.59 26.35 -16.23
CA ILE A 92 -7.24 25.80 -16.43
C ILE A 92 -6.53 25.58 -15.09
N ILE A 93 -6.74 26.48 -14.11
CA ILE A 93 -6.23 26.27 -12.74
C ILE A 93 -6.93 25.08 -12.08
N ALA A 94 -8.26 25.02 -12.19
CA ALA A 94 -9.06 23.91 -11.66
C ALA A 94 -8.63 22.56 -12.28
N THR A 95 -8.28 22.53 -13.57
CA THR A 95 -7.68 21.37 -14.23
C THR A 95 -6.42 20.89 -13.55
N GLY A 96 -5.47 21.80 -13.33
CA GLY A 96 -4.19 21.46 -12.70
C GLY A 96 -4.39 20.90 -11.29
N ILE A 97 -5.26 21.55 -10.50
CA ILE A 97 -5.59 21.09 -9.14
C ILE A 97 -6.30 19.73 -9.19
N GLY A 98 -7.26 19.54 -10.09
CA GLY A 98 -8.01 18.29 -10.24
C GLY A 98 -7.09 17.10 -10.53
N PHE A 99 -6.22 17.22 -11.54
CA PHE A 99 -5.26 16.16 -11.84
C PHE A 99 -4.25 15.93 -10.71
N TYR A 100 -3.76 17.00 -10.07
CA TYR A 100 -2.82 16.89 -8.96
C TYR A 100 -3.43 16.12 -7.78
N VAL A 101 -4.64 16.47 -7.37
CA VAL A 101 -5.34 15.79 -6.27
C VAL A 101 -5.66 14.35 -6.63
N ALA A 102 -6.11 14.09 -7.86
CA ALA A 102 -6.39 12.74 -8.34
C ALA A 102 -5.14 11.84 -8.24
N PHE A 103 -4.00 12.33 -8.72
CA PHE A 103 -2.72 11.63 -8.65
C PHE A 103 -2.30 11.34 -7.21
N GLN A 104 -2.39 12.33 -6.32
CA GLN A 104 -1.98 12.15 -4.93
C GLN A 104 -2.86 11.15 -4.19
N LEU A 105 -4.17 11.13 -4.43
CA LEU A 105 -5.09 10.16 -3.84
C LEU A 105 -4.77 8.73 -4.32
N GLN A 106 -4.47 8.56 -5.60
CA GLN A 106 -4.09 7.24 -6.13
C GLN A 106 -2.77 6.76 -5.56
N LYS A 107 -1.76 7.65 -5.51
CA LYS A 107 -0.46 7.35 -4.92
C LYS A 107 -0.61 6.96 -3.45
N TRP A 108 -1.33 7.75 -2.68
CA TRP A 108 -1.57 7.47 -1.26
C TRP A 108 -2.29 6.13 -1.05
N GLY A 109 -3.34 5.86 -1.84
CA GLY A 109 -4.04 4.56 -1.77
C GLY A 109 -3.14 3.37 -2.11
N TRP A 110 -2.19 3.54 -3.03
CA TRP A 110 -1.21 2.50 -3.36
C TRP A 110 -0.22 2.25 -2.21
N GLU A 111 0.31 3.32 -1.62
CA GLU A 111 1.22 3.25 -0.46
C GLU A 111 0.54 2.56 0.74
N LEU A 112 -0.73 2.88 1.01
CA LEU A 112 -1.50 2.23 2.09
C LEU A 112 -1.66 0.73 1.86
N GLN A 113 -1.99 0.32 0.64
CA GLN A 113 -2.08 -1.10 0.29
C GLN A 113 -0.74 -1.81 0.43
N ALA A 114 0.37 -1.15 0.07
CA ALA A 114 1.70 -1.73 0.18
C ALA A 114 2.09 -1.95 1.64
N LYS A 115 1.90 -0.94 2.50
CA LYS A 115 2.11 -1.06 3.95
C LYS A 115 1.28 -2.19 4.55
N ARG A 116 0.01 -2.31 4.17
CA ARG A 116 -0.85 -3.40 4.66
C ARG A 116 -0.39 -4.77 4.19
N LEU A 117 0.08 -4.89 2.94
CA LEU A 117 0.66 -6.12 2.42
C LEU A 117 1.94 -6.50 3.17
N VAL A 118 2.77 -5.53 3.56
CA VAL A 118 3.96 -5.76 4.41
C VAL A 118 3.54 -6.38 5.74
N VAL A 119 2.61 -5.75 6.46
CA VAL A 119 2.14 -6.22 7.77
C VAL A 119 1.58 -7.64 7.67
N LYS A 120 0.68 -7.89 6.71
CA LYS A 120 0.12 -9.24 6.47
C LYS A 120 1.19 -10.29 6.19
N THR A 121 2.23 -9.92 5.43
CA THR A 121 3.32 -10.86 5.11
C THR A 121 4.17 -11.16 6.34
N LEU A 122 4.48 -10.16 7.17
CA LEU A 122 5.26 -10.37 8.40
C LEU A 122 4.46 -11.18 9.43
N ASP A 123 3.14 -10.93 9.56
CA ASP A 123 2.25 -11.72 10.40
C ASP A 123 2.19 -13.20 9.95
N ASP A 124 2.19 -13.43 8.64
CA ASP A 124 2.21 -14.77 8.04
C ASP A 124 3.57 -15.50 8.22
N ILE A 125 4.69 -14.77 8.22
CA ILE A 125 6.00 -15.34 8.62
C ILE A 125 5.97 -15.73 10.09
N GLU A 126 5.53 -14.83 10.98
CA GLU A 126 5.48 -15.08 12.42
C GLU A 126 4.62 -16.30 12.74
N ALA A 127 3.43 -16.41 12.14
CA ALA A 127 2.56 -17.57 12.28
C ALA A 127 3.26 -18.88 11.89
N GLY A 128 4.02 -18.88 10.79
CA GLY A 128 4.80 -20.04 10.36
C GLY A 128 5.90 -20.44 11.36
N ILE A 129 6.60 -19.46 11.95
CA ILE A 129 7.63 -19.72 12.97
C ILE A 129 7.01 -20.29 14.25
N GLN A 130 5.89 -19.73 14.72
CA GLN A 130 5.22 -20.22 15.93
C GLN A 130 4.67 -21.63 15.75
N ALA A 131 4.14 -21.94 14.55
CA ALA A 131 3.70 -23.29 14.22
C ALA A 131 4.87 -24.30 14.27
N ALA A 132 6.01 -23.97 13.66
CA ALA A 132 7.20 -24.83 13.70
C ALA A 132 7.73 -25.05 15.13
N LYS A 133 7.70 -24.01 15.97
CA LYS A 133 8.10 -24.11 17.38
C LYS A 133 7.16 -25.00 18.20
N ALA A 134 5.86 -24.96 17.92
CA ALA A 134 4.88 -25.81 18.60
C ALA A 134 5.05 -27.29 18.20
N GLU A 135 5.35 -27.56 16.93
CA GLU A 135 5.62 -28.91 16.42
C GLU A 135 6.90 -29.50 17.05
N SER A 136 7.99 -28.73 17.13
CA SER A 136 9.22 -29.19 17.78
C SER A 136 9.02 -29.49 19.27
N ALA A 137 8.23 -28.67 19.98
CA ALA A 137 7.93 -28.89 21.39
C ALA A 137 7.05 -30.13 21.65
N THR A 138 6.24 -30.53 20.68
CA THR A 138 5.39 -31.72 20.77
C THR A 138 6.17 -33.00 20.42
N SER A 139 7.18 -32.90 19.55
CA SER A 139 8.04 -34.04 19.19
C SER A 139 9.09 -34.40 20.26
N GLU A 140 9.37 -33.48 21.19
CA GLU A 140 10.32 -33.70 22.30
C GLU A 140 9.64 -34.17 23.60
N ALA A 141 8.31 -34.26 23.63
CA ALA A 141 7.49 -34.70 24.77
C ALA A 141 7.00 -36.14 24.60
#